data_AF-A0A1G9G7M1-F1
#
_entry.id   AF-A0A1G9G7M1-F1
#
_cell.length_a   1.000
_cell.length_b   1.000
_cell.length_c   1.000
_cell.angle_alpha   90.00
_cell.angle_beta   90.00
_cell.angle_gamma   90.00
#
_symmetry.space_group_name_H-M   'P 1'
#
loop_
_entity.id
_entity.type
_entity.pdbx_description
1 polymer ?
#
loop_
_entity_poly.entity_id
_entity_poly.type
_entity_poly.pdbx_seq_one_letter_code
_entity_poly.pdbx_strand_id
1 'polypeptide(L)'
;MIRTLSACFYLIKSNLVSQMRSYSFLLVIGISVFAGYACVPDAAAGYEIFSIGGVRGIYNSAWLGGLAAMLTTMLLWLFGFFMLRSQISGDARLKLGPLIASAPVRKIRYIAGKAAANFVVLLVIGAVLLVAFMAMQLLRGEAAQLRLMDYMAPFFYVTFPSLFLLASLTVLFDVFPGLKGVLGNVLFFCLWIAVGVVSIAAPSDWWDLFGVSSILNAMARSAAEHYPALSSLEASGSFGYYPTEGQISTFEWQGAAWDHSLILIRLVWIAAGIGFIVLSALLFRRFEHPEASSKVHPLASGREKTSALPLAAVEHSGSLKLSPAVKVKGARFPGQVKAELKLMLKGMSLWWTLPAIVLIAAPLLVTANSVDSLLPFIMIWPLAIWSQMGTRDQHYFTTGLILSSSSPLAKWWTEWLSGVFITLLFSAGAIIRFVADGEMPALLAWGTGILFIPTLALALGTLGGSKKLFEVIYMLWWYMGPLNHVPSLDFLGVSDRKPALYLTLTVFLFAAVITVRLWQTGNLSIRRRSI
;
A
#
# COMPACT_ATOMS: atom_id res chain seq x y z
N MET A 1 -21.44 4.95 32.72
CA MET A 1 -20.45 5.77 32.00
C MET A 1 -19.02 5.23 32.14
N ILE A 2 -18.56 4.87 33.34
CA ILE A 2 -17.19 4.35 33.58
C ILE A 2 -16.91 3.04 32.80
N ARG A 3 -17.81 2.04 32.86
CA ARG A 3 -17.66 0.76 32.12
C ARG A 3 -17.61 0.93 30.59
N THR A 4 -18.26 1.96 30.06
CA THR A 4 -18.25 2.24 28.61
C THR A 4 -16.99 2.97 28.17
N LEU A 5 -16.42 3.80 29.04
CA LEU A 5 -15.17 4.50 28.78
C LEU A 5 -13.99 3.53 28.83
N SER A 6 -13.99 2.62 29.81
CA SER A 6 -12.99 1.56 29.92
C SER A 6 -13.03 0.61 28.72
N ALA A 7 -14.22 0.21 28.26
CA ALA A 7 -14.36 -0.61 27.05
C ALA A 7 -13.79 0.07 25.79
N CYS A 8 -13.99 1.38 25.64
CA CYS A 8 -13.42 2.15 24.53
C CYS A 8 -11.89 2.21 24.62
N PHE A 9 -11.36 2.46 25.82
CA PHE A 9 -9.92 2.49 26.07
C PHE A 9 -9.25 1.15 25.75
N TYR A 10 -9.83 0.02 26.20
CA TYR A 10 -9.29 -1.30 25.90
C TYR A 10 -9.37 -1.64 24.41
N LEU A 11 -10.42 -1.20 23.71
CA LEU A 11 -10.52 -1.34 22.25
C LEU A 11 -9.40 -0.58 21.56
N ILE A 12 -9.17 0.69 21.91
CA ILE A 12 -8.10 1.49 21.33
C ILE A 12 -6.75 0.83 21.63
N LYS A 13 -6.46 0.51 22.90
CA LYS A 13 -5.22 -0.14 23.32
C LYS A 13 -4.95 -1.45 22.58
N SER A 14 -5.95 -2.31 22.43
CA SER A 14 -5.80 -3.58 21.72
C SER A 14 -5.44 -3.36 20.26
N ASN A 15 -6.08 -2.39 19.59
CA ASN A 15 -5.76 -2.06 18.21
C ASN A 15 -4.35 -1.46 18.08
N LEU A 16 -3.98 -0.54 18.98
CA LEU A 16 -2.63 0.05 19.02
C LEU A 16 -1.55 -1.01 19.14
N VAL A 17 -1.69 -1.91 20.13
CA VAL A 17 -0.71 -2.98 20.35
C VAL A 17 -0.64 -3.92 19.15
N SER A 18 -1.77 -4.27 18.55
CA SER A 18 -1.79 -5.12 17.36
C SER A 18 -1.12 -4.46 16.16
N GLN A 19 -1.32 -3.15 15.96
CA GLN A 19 -0.75 -2.41 14.84
C GLN A 19 0.75 -2.19 15.04
N MET A 20 1.18 -1.74 16.23
CA MET A 20 2.58 -1.46 16.53
C MET A 20 3.46 -2.72 16.61
N ARG A 21 2.87 -3.90 16.81
CA ARG A 21 3.58 -5.19 16.77
C ARG A 21 3.58 -5.84 15.39
N SER A 22 3.04 -5.19 14.37
CA SER A 22 3.03 -5.72 13.01
C SER A 22 4.38 -5.47 12.31
N TYR A 23 4.79 -6.39 11.44
CA TYR A 23 5.97 -6.20 10.58
C TYR A 23 5.85 -4.96 9.69
N SER A 24 4.64 -4.64 9.23
CA SER A 24 4.39 -3.44 8.43
C SER A 24 4.68 -2.17 9.22
N PHE A 25 4.36 -2.11 10.51
CA PHE A 25 4.73 -0.98 11.37
C PHE A 25 6.24 -0.83 11.49
N LEU A 26 6.98 -1.93 11.71
CA LEU A 26 8.43 -1.89 11.77
C LEU A 26 9.05 -1.40 10.45
N LEU A 27 8.53 -1.86 9.31
CA LEU A 27 8.99 -1.39 7.99
C LEU A 27 8.76 0.12 7.81
N VAL A 28 7.57 0.64 8.17
CA VAL A 28 7.29 2.06 8.04
C VAL A 28 8.16 2.89 8.98
N ILE A 29 8.40 2.44 10.21
CA ILE A 29 9.37 3.07 11.13
C ILE A 29 10.78 3.10 10.51
N GLY A 30 11.24 1.99 9.93
CA GLY A 30 12.53 1.92 9.25
C GLY A 30 12.62 2.89 8.07
N ILE A 31 11.58 2.97 7.25
CA ILE A 31 11.47 3.94 6.15
C ILE A 31 11.48 5.37 6.69
N SER A 32 10.78 5.66 7.79
CA SER A 32 10.78 7.00 8.40
C SER A 32 12.16 7.40 8.92
N VAL A 33 12.86 6.52 9.64
CA VAL A 33 14.23 6.80 10.10
C VAL A 33 15.17 6.98 8.91
N PHE A 34 15.08 6.10 7.90
CA PHE A 34 15.86 6.22 6.68
C PHE A 34 15.57 7.52 5.93
N ALA A 35 14.30 7.95 5.83
CA ALA A 35 13.91 9.19 5.19
C ALA A 35 14.45 10.41 5.94
N GLY A 36 14.44 10.40 7.28
CA GLY A 36 15.06 11.45 8.09
C GLY A 36 16.56 11.58 7.82
N TYR A 37 17.29 10.46 7.72
CA TYR A 37 18.69 10.45 7.34
C TYR A 37 18.91 10.90 5.89
N ALA A 38 18.18 10.29 4.96
CA ALA A 38 18.35 10.49 3.54
C ALA A 38 18.11 11.96 3.19
N CYS A 39 16.98 12.54 3.61
CA CYS A 39 16.55 13.90 3.27
C CYS A 39 17.38 15.04 3.86
N VAL A 40 18.38 14.73 4.70
CA VAL A 40 19.30 15.72 5.29
C VAL A 40 20.73 15.32 4.91
N PRO A 41 21.13 15.49 3.63
CA PRO A 41 22.48 15.17 3.17
C PRO A 41 23.53 16.04 3.86
N ASP A 42 24.80 15.63 3.76
CA ASP A 42 25.89 16.44 4.27
C ASP A 42 26.17 17.62 3.35
N ALA A 43 26.65 18.76 3.90
CA ALA A 43 27.03 19.89 3.07
C ALA A 43 28.16 19.55 2.08
N ALA A 44 29.01 18.57 2.40
CA ALA A 44 30.07 18.07 1.53
C ALA A 44 29.61 16.95 0.57
N ALA A 45 28.34 16.54 0.60
CA ALA A 45 27.87 15.39 -0.18
C ALA A 45 27.74 15.66 -1.68
N GLY A 46 27.79 16.93 -2.11
CA GLY A 46 27.70 17.33 -3.52
C GLY A 46 26.31 17.19 -4.12
N TYR A 47 25.27 17.07 -3.29
CA TYR A 47 23.88 17.09 -3.72
C TYR A 47 22.95 17.61 -2.62
N GLU A 48 21.79 18.10 -3.04
CA GLU A 48 20.69 18.50 -2.18
C GLU A 48 19.47 17.64 -2.44
N ILE A 49 18.65 17.49 -1.41
CA ILE A 49 17.35 16.81 -1.53
C ILE A 49 16.18 17.77 -1.61
N PHE A 50 16.33 18.94 -1.00
CA PHE A 50 15.35 20.00 -1.08
C PHE A 50 16.07 21.29 -1.42
N SER A 51 15.71 21.87 -2.57
CA SER A 51 16.32 23.08 -3.12
C SER A 51 15.24 24.09 -3.50
N ILE A 52 15.52 25.36 -3.26
CA ILE A 52 14.66 26.49 -3.67
C ILE A 52 15.47 27.32 -4.65
N GLY A 53 15.30 27.05 -5.95
CA GLY A 53 16.01 27.78 -7.00
C GLY A 53 17.55 27.72 -6.87
N GLY A 54 18.11 26.61 -6.37
CA GLY A 54 19.55 26.44 -6.17
C GLY A 54 20.09 26.99 -4.85
N VAL A 55 19.20 27.41 -3.93
CA VAL A 55 19.54 27.87 -2.58
C VAL A 55 18.91 26.93 -1.55
N ARG A 56 19.63 26.70 -0.44
CA ARG A 56 19.19 25.85 0.68
C ARG A 56 19.22 26.61 2.00
N GLY A 57 18.23 26.41 2.85
CA GLY A 57 18.29 26.90 4.23
C GLY A 57 19.32 26.14 5.06
N ILE A 58 20.00 26.86 5.96
CA ILE A 58 20.84 26.25 6.99
C ILE A 58 20.00 25.25 7.79
N TYR A 59 20.57 24.11 8.16
CA TYR A 59 19.92 23.08 8.97
C TYR A 59 19.74 23.53 10.43
N ASN A 60 18.89 24.53 10.64
CA ASN A 60 18.36 24.94 11.93
C ASN A 60 17.00 24.26 12.21
N SER A 61 16.49 24.46 13.42
CA SER A 61 15.24 23.80 13.87
C SER A 61 14.01 24.24 13.10
N ALA A 62 13.96 25.49 12.63
CA ALA A 62 12.87 25.97 11.80
C ALA A 62 12.86 25.26 10.44
N TRP A 63 13.97 25.28 9.70
CA TRP A 63 14.11 24.64 8.40
C TRP A 63 13.79 23.16 8.44
N LEU A 64 14.45 22.42 9.34
CA LEU A 64 14.21 20.99 9.48
C LEU A 64 12.82 20.68 10.07
N GLY A 65 12.23 21.55 10.88
CA GLY A 65 10.85 21.43 11.37
C GLY A 65 9.83 21.52 10.24
N GLY A 66 10.01 22.48 9.33
CA GLY A 66 9.19 22.62 8.13
C GLY A 66 9.31 21.40 7.21
N LEU A 67 10.55 20.98 6.90
CA LEU A 67 10.80 19.79 6.08
C LEU A 67 10.24 18.51 6.70
N ALA A 68 10.41 18.32 8.01
CA ALA A 68 9.87 17.17 8.72
C ALA A 68 8.34 17.13 8.62
N ALA A 69 7.65 18.26 8.77
CA ALA A 69 6.18 18.30 8.67
C ALA A 69 5.68 17.98 7.26
N MET A 70 6.28 18.58 6.22
CA MET A 70 5.94 18.32 4.81
C MET A 70 6.19 16.85 4.44
N LEU A 71 7.35 16.31 4.83
CA LEU A 71 7.71 14.93 4.53
C LEU A 71 6.81 13.95 5.29
N THR A 72 6.45 14.27 6.54
CA THR A 72 5.53 13.44 7.33
C THR A 72 4.16 13.33 6.65
N THR A 73 3.56 14.44 6.22
CA THR A 73 2.23 14.41 5.58
C THR A 73 2.29 13.68 4.24
N MET A 74 3.28 13.95 3.38
CA MET A 74 3.42 13.28 2.10
C MET A 74 3.67 11.77 2.25
N LEU A 75 4.63 11.34 3.07
CA LEU A 75 4.99 9.93 3.20
C LEU A 75 3.96 9.12 3.98
N LEU A 76 3.44 9.65 5.09
CA LEU A 76 2.51 8.88 5.94
C LEU A 76 1.13 8.75 5.32
N TRP A 77 0.69 9.67 4.45
CA TRP A 77 -0.51 9.43 3.66
C TRP A 77 -0.39 8.17 2.82
N LEU A 78 0.73 7.99 2.13
CA LEU A 78 0.95 6.78 1.36
C LEU A 78 1.14 5.56 2.27
N PHE A 79 2.27 5.48 2.99
CA PHE A 79 2.63 4.26 3.72
C PHE A 79 1.70 3.97 4.89
N GLY A 80 1.24 5.01 5.59
CA GLY A 80 0.33 4.89 6.72
C GLY A 80 -1.06 4.38 6.31
N PHE A 81 -1.62 4.84 5.17
CA PHE A 81 -2.88 4.31 4.66
C PHE A 81 -2.81 2.80 4.45
N PHE A 82 -1.82 2.33 3.69
CA PHE A 82 -1.69 0.91 3.35
C PHE A 82 -1.42 0.04 4.58
N MET A 83 -0.60 0.53 5.51
CA MET A 83 -0.35 -0.14 6.79
C MET A 83 -1.64 -0.30 7.61
N LEU A 84 -2.39 0.79 7.79
CA LEU A 84 -3.57 0.86 8.65
C LEU A 84 -4.85 0.34 8.00
N ARG A 85 -4.82 0.05 6.70
CA ARG A 85 -5.93 -0.53 5.94
C ARG A 85 -6.38 -1.89 6.48
N SER A 86 -7.64 -2.27 6.24
CA SER A 86 -8.16 -3.64 6.40
C SER A 86 -8.24 -4.16 7.84
N GLN A 87 -8.36 -3.26 8.83
CA GLN A 87 -8.53 -3.64 10.24
C GLN A 87 -9.94 -4.19 10.49
N ILE A 88 -10.97 -3.49 10.01
CA ILE A 88 -12.37 -3.90 10.15
C ILE A 88 -12.68 -5.08 9.23
N SER A 89 -12.15 -5.05 8.00
CA SER A 89 -12.25 -6.20 7.08
C SER A 89 -11.50 -7.42 7.62
N GLY A 90 -10.40 -7.21 8.36
CA GLY A 90 -9.68 -8.25 9.08
C GLY A 90 -10.51 -8.89 10.17
N ASP A 91 -11.21 -8.08 10.99
CA ASP A 91 -12.10 -8.58 12.04
C ASP A 91 -13.25 -9.43 11.46
N ALA A 92 -13.79 -9.04 10.29
CA ALA A 92 -14.78 -9.85 9.58
C ALA A 92 -14.20 -11.19 9.09
N ARG A 93 -12.99 -11.16 8.49
CA ARG A 93 -12.30 -12.36 7.97
C ARG A 93 -11.97 -13.35 9.09
N LEU A 94 -11.51 -12.85 10.24
CA LEU A 94 -11.20 -13.65 11.42
C LEU A 94 -12.45 -14.09 12.20
N LYS A 95 -13.65 -13.78 11.69
CA LYS A 95 -14.93 -14.10 12.32
C LYS A 95 -15.03 -13.60 13.77
N LEU A 96 -14.42 -12.45 14.06
CA LEU A 96 -14.50 -11.80 15.38
C LEU A 96 -15.83 -11.09 15.60
N GLY A 97 -16.72 -11.08 14.61
CA GLY A 97 -18.03 -10.45 14.64
C GLY A 97 -18.86 -10.78 15.89
N PRO A 98 -19.06 -12.06 16.25
CA PRO A 98 -19.80 -12.43 17.47
C PRO A 98 -19.18 -11.93 18.76
N LEU A 99 -17.84 -11.89 18.87
CA LEU A 99 -17.12 -11.35 20.03
C LEU A 99 -17.28 -9.83 20.15
N ILE A 100 -17.32 -9.12 19.02
CA ILE A 100 -17.56 -7.67 18.99
C ILE A 100 -19.06 -7.36 19.16
N ALA A 101 -19.95 -8.26 18.74
CA ALA A 101 -21.39 -8.15 18.89
C ALA A 101 -21.83 -8.29 20.36
N SER A 102 -21.19 -9.18 21.12
CA SER A 102 -21.45 -9.36 22.56
C SER A 102 -20.89 -8.25 23.44
N ALA A 103 -19.95 -7.44 22.93
CA ALA A 103 -19.43 -6.28 23.65
C ALA A 103 -20.44 -5.10 23.69
N PRO A 104 -20.53 -4.34 24.80
CA PRO A 104 -21.45 -3.20 24.95
C PRO A 104 -20.96 -1.93 24.24
N VAL A 105 -20.51 -2.06 22.98
CA VAL A 105 -19.93 -0.98 22.17
C VAL A 105 -20.88 -0.60 21.02
N ARG A 106 -21.31 0.66 20.98
CA ARG A 106 -22.11 1.21 19.87
C ARG A 106 -21.28 1.31 18.58
N LYS A 107 -21.93 1.24 17.40
CA LYS A 107 -21.28 1.35 16.07
C LYS A 107 -20.32 2.54 15.98
N ILE A 108 -20.79 3.74 16.34
CA ILE A 108 -19.98 4.97 16.30
C ILE A 108 -18.74 4.89 17.20
N ARG A 109 -18.84 4.29 18.39
CA ARG A 109 -17.70 4.16 19.31
C ARG A 109 -16.67 3.16 18.81
N TYR A 110 -17.13 2.08 18.18
CA TYR A 110 -16.24 1.12 17.53
C TYR A 110 -15.45 1.76 16.39
N ILE A 111 -16.13 2.47 15.48
CA ILE A 111 -15.53 3.18 14.35
C ILE A 111 -14.61 4.31 14.82
N ALA A 112 -15.05 5.15 15.75
CA ALA A 112 -14.23 6.21 16.32
C ALA A 112 -13.00 5.66 17.06
N GLY A 113 -13.13 4.53 17.77
CA GLY A 113 -12.00 3.86 18.40
C GLY A 113 -10.97 3.31 17.41
N LYS A 114 -11.42 2.79 16.26
CA LYS A 114 -10.52 2.39 15.16
C LYS A 114 -9.81 3.60 14.54
N ALA A 115 -10.54 4.69 14.29
CA ALA A 115 -9.96 5.93 13.76
C ALA A 115 -8.95 6.55 14.75
N ALA A 116 -9.28 6.59 16.04
CA ALA A 116 -8.39 7.10 17.09
C ALA A 116 -7.11 6.25 17.23
N ALA A 117 -7.24 4.92 17.17
CA ALA A 117 -6.06 4.03 17.19
C ALA A 117 -5.16 4.28 15.97
N ASN A 118 -5.75 4.35 14.76
CA ASN A 118 -5.02 4.68 13.53
C ASN A 118 -4.30 6.04 13.66
N PHE A 119 -4.99 7.05 14.18
CA PHE A 119 -4.45 8.38 14.36
C PHE A 119 -3.24 8.40 15.30
N VAL A 120 -3.35 7.75 16.47
CA VAL A 120 -2.25 7.64 17.43
C VAL A 120 -1.05 6.90 16.82
N VAL A 121 -1.26 5.84 16.04
CA VAL A 121 -0.16 5.14 15.37
C VAL A 121 0.54 6.04 14.36
N LEU A 122 -0.20 6.83 13.56
CA LEU A 122 0.40 7.80 12.65
C LEU A 122 1.20 8.88 13.39
N LEU A 123 0.69 9.38 14.52
CA LEU A 123 1.42 10.33 15.36
C LEU A 123 2.72 9.74 15.92
N VAL A 124 2.71 8.47 16.33
CA VAL A 124 3.94 7.79 16.80
C VAL A 124 4.97 7.71 15.68
N ILE A 125 4.55 7.33 14.46
CA ILE A 125 5.47 7.27 13.32
C ILE A 125 5.99 8.66 12.95
N GLY A 126 5.13 9.67 12.93
CA GLY A 126 5.50 11.06 12.68
C GLY A 126 6.45 11.63 13.75
N ALA A 127 6.25 11.26 15.02
CA ALA A 127 7.16 11.63 16.10
C ALA A 127 8.54 11.00 15.93
N VAL A 128 8.62 9.73 15.48
CA VAL A 128 9.90 9.08 15.17
C VAL A 128 10.62 9.78 14.01
N LEU A 129 9.89 10.17 12.96
CA LEU A 129 10.46 10.97 11.87
C LEU A 129 10.97 12.33 12.37
N LEU A 130 10.19 13.04 13.19
CA LEU A 130 10.58 14.32 13.78
C LEU A 130 11.85 14.18 14.65
N VAL A 131 11.95 13.13 15.48
CA VAL A 131 13.15 12.83 16.26
C VAL A 131 14.34 12.50 15.35
N ALA A 132 14.13 11.81 14.23
CA ALA A 132 15.19 11.56 13.25
C ALA A 132 15.73 12.87 12.65
N PHE A 133 14.86 13.84 12.32
CA PHE A 133 15.29 15.17 11.87
C PHE A 133 16.05 15.96 12.94
N MET A 134 15.63 15.89 14.22
CA MET A 134 16.37 16.51 15.32
C MET A 134 17.75 15.88 15.49
N ALA A 135 17.85 14.56 15.40
CA ALA A 135 19.13 13.85 15.44
C ALA A 135 20.02 14.28 14.27
N MET A 136 19.46 14.38 13.05
CA MET A 136 20.21 14.84 11.88
C MET A 136 20.67 16.30 12.01
N GLN A 137 19.90 17.19 12.64
CA GLN A 137 20.35 18.56 12.94
C GLN A 137 21.67 18.54 13.73
N LEU A 138 21.70 17.74 14.81
CA LEU A 138 22.88 17.62 15.68
C LEU A 138 24.06 16.95 14.97
N LEU A 139 23.78 15.95 14.13
CA LEU A 139 24.82 15.22 13.39
C LEU A 139 25.46 16.08 12.29
N ARG A 140 24.68 16.95 11.62
CA ARG A 140 25.19 17.87 10.60
C ARG A 140 25.92 19.06 11.20
N GLY A 141 25.53 19.49 12.40
CA GLY A 141 26.26 20.51 13.15
C GLY A 141 26.21 21.92 12.58
N GLU A 142 25.39 22.20 11.55
CA GLU A 142 25.24 23.55 11.00
C GLU A 142 24.59 24.52 12.00
N ALA A 143 23.68 24.01 12.85
CA ALA A 143 23.11 24.75 13.97
C ALA A 143 22.98 23.84 15.21
N ALA A 144 23.72 24.16 16.27
CA ALA A 144 23.76 23.34 17.48
C ALA A 144 22.53 23.48 18.40
N GLN A 145 21.76 24.57 18.26
CA GLN A 145 20.62 24.84 19.12
C GLN A 145 19.36 24.13 18.62
N LEU A 146 18.81 23.22 19.42
CA LEU A 146 17.49 22.62 19.18
C LEU A 146 16.40 23.48 19.80
N ARG A 147 15.59 24.12 18.96
CA ARG A 147 14.37 24.83 19.37
C ARG A 147 13.17 23.94 19.16
N LEU A 148 12.66 23.35 20.24
CA LEU A 148 11.56 22.38 20.18
C LEU A 148 10.30 22.98 19.54
N MET A 149 10.00 24.24 19.81
CA MET A 149 8.80 24.89 19.29
C MET A 149 8.83 25.00 17.76
N ASP A 150 10.00 25.21 17.16
CA ASP A 150 10.16 25.35 15.71
C ASP A 150 9.86 24.03 14.97
N TYR A 151 10.08 22.89 15.63
CA TYR A 151 9.63 21.58 15.16
C TYR A 151 8.15 21.31 15.43
N MET A 152 7.68 21.67 16.63
CA MET A 152 6.32 21.32 17.07
C MET A 152 5.26 22.14 16.34
N ALA A 153 5.51 23.43 16.06
CA ALA A 153 4.53 24.31 15.43
C ALA A 153 4.03 23.79 14.06
N PRO A 154 4.90 23.52 13.05
CA PRO A 154 4.44 22.96 11.79
C PRO A 154 3.79 21.59 11.99
N PHE A 155 4.25 20.79 12.95
CA PHE A 155 3.64 19.49 13.24
C PHE A 155 2.20 19.62 13.78
N PHE A 156 1.92 20.60 14.64
CA PHE A 156 0.59 20.85 15.17
C PHE A 156 -0.35 21.47 14.13
N TYR A 157 0.11 22.48 13.38
CA TYR A 157 -0.75 23.21 12.45
C TYR A 157 -0.97 22.46 11.13
N VAL A 158 0.00 21.67 10.67
CA VAL A 158 -0.06 20.98 9.38
C VAL A 158 -0.24 19.48 9.55
N THR A 159 0.65 18.83 10.29
CA THR A 159 0.70 17.36 10.33
C THR A 159 -0.48 16.77 11.10
N PHE A 160 -0.85 17.34 12.24
CA PHE A 160 -1.93 16.82 13.11
C PHE A 160 -3.30 16.75 12.41
N PRO A 161 -3.80 17.84 11.77
CA PRO A 161 -5.08 17.82 11.06
C PRO A 161 -5.06 16.85 9.87
N SER A 162 -3.96 16.82 9.13
CA SER A 162 -3.80 15.97 7.95
C SER A 162 -3.81 14.48 8.31
N LEU A 163 -3.08 14.08 9.37
CA LEU A 163 -3.05 12.69 9.84
C LEU A 163 -4.39 12.27 10.46
N PHE A 164 -5.12 13.19 11.10
CA PHE A 164 -6.47 12.90 11.61
C PHE A 164 -7.46 12.59 10.48
N LEU A 165 -7.39 13.37 9.40
CA LEU A 165 -8.18 13.12 8.21
C LEU A 165 -7.82 11.77 7.58
N LEU A 166 -6.53 11.48 7.42
CA LEU A 166 -6.03 10.21 6.90
C LEU A 166 -6.51 9.00 7.72
N ALA A 167 -6.41 9.08 9.04
CA ALA A 167 -6.85 8.02 9.94
C ALA A 167 -8.34 7.70 9.76
N SER A 168 -9.16 8.76 9.64
CA SER A 168 -10.60 8.67 9.43
C SER A 168 -10.94 8.14 8.03
N LEU A 169 -10.21 8.59 7.01
CA LEU A 169 -10.35 8.15 5.62
C LEU A 169 -10.01 6.66 5.45
N THR A 170 -8.98 6.17 6.15
CA THR A 170 -8.60 4.76 6.12
C THR A 170 -9.72 3.86 6.63
N VAL A 171 -10.42 4.31 7.69
CA VAL A 171 -11.60 3.62 8.23
C VAL A 171 -12.76 3.66 7.24
N LEU A 172 -13.03 4.81 6.60
CA LEU A 172 -14.08 4.95 5.60
C LEU A 172 -13.91 3.96 4.44
N PHE A 173 -12.69 3.90 3.88
CA PHE A 173 -12.40 2.95 2.82
C PHE A 173 -12.68 1.51 3.29
N ASP A 174 -12.49 1.19 4.57
CA ASP A 174 -12.59 -0.20 5.08
C ASP A 174 -14.05 -0.64 5.28
N VAL A 175 -14.92 0.34 5.51
CA VAL A 175 -16.35 0.10 5.64
C VAL A 175 -17.04 0.12 4.28
N PHE A 176 -16.65 1.02 3.38
CA PHE A 176 -17.33 1.23 2.10
C PHE A 176 -17.19 0.01 1.15
N PRO A 177 -18.30 -0.64 0.72
CA PRO A 177 -18.25 -1.91 -0.03
C PRO A 177 -17.38 -1.89 -1.30
N GLY A 178 -17.39 -0.79 -2.05
CA GLY A 178 -16.61 -0.67 -3.29
C GLY A 178 -15.11 -0.40 -3.10
N LEU A 179 -14.68 0.05 -1.91
CA LEU A 179 -13.30 0.50 -1.65
C LEU A 179 -12.48 -0.49 -0.80
N LYS A 180 -13.06 -1.65 -0.43
CA LYS A 180 -12.39 -2.68 0.39
C LYS A 180 -11.25 -3.40 -0.32
N GLY A 181 -11.34 -3.51 -1.64
CA GLY A 181 -10.40 -4.25 -2.47
C GLY A 181 -9.29 -3.40 -3.08
N VAL A 182 -8.61 -3.99 -4.05
CA VAL A 182 -7.47 -3.38 -4.77
C VAL A 182 -7.85 -2.10 -5.50
N LEU A 183 -9.08 -2.01 -6.03
CA LEU A 183 -9.58 -0.78 -6.64
C LEU A 183 -9.53 0.41 -5.69
N GLY A 184 -9.90 0.22 -4.41
CA GLY A 184 -9.80 1.28 -3.40
C GLY A 184 -8.36 1.70 -3.15
N ASN A 185 -7.42 0.77 -3.23
CA ASN A 185 -6.00 1.07 -3.06
C ASN A 185 -5.43 1.86 -4.25
N VAL A 186 -5.82 1.53 -5.49
CA VAL A 186 -5.47 2.32 -6.68
C VAL A 186 -6.09 3.71 -6.62
N LEU A 187 -7.38 3.82 -6.27
CA LEU A 187 -8.05 5.11 -6.12
C LEU A 187 -7.40 5.98 -5.04
N PHE A 188 -6.99 5.39 -3.92
CA PHE A 188 -6.26 6.12 -2.89
C PHE A 188 -4.88 6.58 -3.37
N PHE A 189 -4.16 5.74 -4.12
CA PHE A 189 -2.88 6.11 -4.70
C PHE A 189 -3.01 7.29 -5.67
N CYS A 190 -4.02 7.27 -6.55
CA CYS A 190 -4.34 8.40 -7.42
C CYS A 190 -4.74 9.65 -6.61
N LEU A 191 -5.53 9.49 -5.55
CA LEU A 191 -5.90 10.58 -4.65
C LEU A 191 -4.66 11.19 -3.97
N TRP A 192 -3.73 10.36 -3.51
CA TRP A 192 -2.48 10.80 -2.90
C TRP A 192 -1.62 11.62 -3.87
N ILE A 193 -1.48 11.18 -5.12
CA ILE A 193 -0.79 11.95 -6.17
C ILE A 193 -1.52 13.27 -6.42
N ALA A 194 -2.83 13.24 -6.64
CA ALA A 194 -3.62 14.43 -6.95
C ALA A 194 -3.56 15.47 -5.83
N VAL A 195 -3.69 15.04 -4.57
CA VAL A 195 -3.54 15.90 -3.39
C VAL A 195 -2.11 16.44 -3.28
N GLY A 196 -1.09 15.62 -3.57
CA GLY A 196 0.30 16.07 -3.58
C GLY A 196 0.56 17.15 -4.62
N VAL A 197 0.12 16.95 -5.86
CA VAL A 197 0.24 17.92 -6.95
C VAL A 197 -0.50 19.21 -6.60
N VAL A 198 -1.73 19.13 -6.12
CA VAL A 198 -2.52 20.30 -5.69
C VAL A 198 -1.83 21.01 -4.52
N SER A 199 -1.28 20.29 -3.54
CA SER A 199 -0.59 20.91 -2.39
C SER A 199 0.73 21.60 -2.77
N ILE A 200 1.34 21.26 -3.91
CA ILE A 200 2.57 21.90 -4.40
C ILE A 200 2.24 23.04 -5.38
N ALA A 201 1.28 22.83 -6.28
CA ALA A 201 1.03 23.72 -7.42
C ALA A 201 -0.14 24.69 -7.22
N ALA A 202 -1.05 24.45 -6.26
CA ALA A 202 -2.23 25.29 -6.12
C ALA A 202 -1.87 26.66 -5.48
N PRO A 203 -2.43 27.76 -6.01
CA PRO A 203 -2.16 29.10 -5.50
C PRO A 203 -2.89 29.41 -4.17
N SER A 204 -3.77 28.53 -3.68
CA SER A 204 -4.63 28.79 -2.52
C SER A 204 -4.47 27.77 -1.39
N ASP A 205 -4.35 28.25 -0.15
CA ASP A 205 -4.14 27.42 1.04
C ASP A 205 -5.33 26.50 1.40
N TRP A 206 -6.52 26.74 0.85
CA TRP A 206 -7.72 25.92 1.10
C TRP A 206 -7.59 24.48 0.62
N TRP A 207 -6.84 24.26 -0.46
CA TRP A 207 -6.64 22.94 -1.07
C TRP A 207 -5.31 22.29 -0.67
N ASP A 208 -4.52 22.97 0.17
CA ASP A 208 -3.23 22.51 0.67
C ASP A 208 -3.41 21.53 1.84
N LEU A 209 -3.91 20.32 1.53
CA LEU A 209 -4.20 19.31 2.54
C LEU A 209 -2.94 18.74 3.21
N PHE A 210 -1.80 18.74 2.52
CA PHE A 210 -0.53 18.32 3.09
C PHE A 210 0.20 19.44 3.84
N GLY A 211 -0.26 20.69 3.72
CA GLY A 211 0.38 21.86 4.34
C GLY A 211 1.73 22.23 3.71
N VAL A 212 1.91 21.85 2.46
CA VAL A 212 3.15 21.99 1.70
C VAL A 212 3.26 23.38 1.14
N SER A 213 2.23 23.90 0.46
CA SER A 213 2.28 25.25 -0.15
C SER A 213 2.53 26.32 0.90
N SER A 214 1.88 26.23 2.05
CA SER A 214 2.03 27.22 3.14
C SER A 214 3.49 27.31 3.66
N ILE A 215 4.15 26.17 3.86
CA ILE A 215 5.56 26.12 4.29
C ILE A 215 6.50 26.50 3.15
N LEU A 216 6.28 25.94 1.96
CA LEU A 216 7.10 26.16 0.77
C LEU A 216 7.13 27.64 0.38
N ASN A 217 5.96 28.29 0.34
CA ASN A 217 5.83 29.70 0.00
C ASN A 217 6.45 30.61 1.07
N ALA A 218 6.46 30.20 2.34
CA ALA A 218 7.15 30.93 3.40
C ALA A 218 8.68 30.82 3.27
N MET A 219 9.18 29.63 2.96
CA MET A 219 10.61 29.42 2.69
C MET A 219 11.06 30.16 1.42
N ALA A 220 10.29 30.09 0.33
CA ALA A 220 10.60 30.74 -0.94
C ALA A 220 10.61 32.27 -0.84
N ARG A 221 9.65 32.86 -0.10
CA ARG A 221 9.64 34.30 0.16
C ARG A 221 10.89 34.75 0.93
N SER A 222 11.25 34.02 1.99
CA SER A 222 12.46 34.34 2.78
C SER A 222 13.75 34.14 1.97
N ALA A 223 13.79 33.14 1.08
CA ALA A 223 14.90 32.96 0.14
C ALA A 223 15.00 34.15 -0.84
N ALA A 224 13.88 34.63 -1.39
CA ALA A 224 13.85 35.76 -2.31
C ALA A 224 14.26 37.10 -1.66
N GLU A 225 14.02 37.27 -0.36
CA GLU A 225 14.51 38.42 0.41
C GLU A 225 16.04 38.46 0.51
N HIS A 226 16.67 37.29 0.64
CA HIS A 226 18.14 37.16 0.70
C HIS A 226 18.79 37.10 -0.68
N TYR A 227 18.08 36.55 -1.66
CA TYR A 227 18.55 36.36 -3.04
C TYR A 227 17.53 36.95 -4.03
N PRO A 228 17.63 38.25 -4.36
CA PRO A 228 16.67 38.92 -5.24
C PRO A 228 16.54 38.30 -6.64
N ALA A 229 17.58 37.61 -7.13
CA ALA A 229 17.52 36.87 -8.40
C ALA A 229 16.45 35.75 -8.42
N LEU A 230 16.06 35.25 -7.24
CA LEU A 230 14.98 34.27 -7.09
C LEU A 230 13.58 34.90 -7.19
N SER A 231 13.45 36.23 -7.12
CA SER A 231 12.14 36.89 -7.20
C SER A 231 11.57 36.93 -8.62
N SER A 232 12.43 36.85 -9.65
CA SER A 232 12.05 36.80 -11.07
C SER A 232 11.79 35.38 -11.58
N LEU A 233 12.30 34.37 -10.88
CA LEU A 233 11.99 32.97 -11.13
C LEU A 233 10.76 32.64 -10.29
N GLU A 234 9.76 31.95 -10.83
CA GLU A 234 8.73 31.33 -10.01
C GLU A 234 9.41 30.26 -9.13
N ALA A 235 10.01 30.68 -8.01
CA ALA A 235 10.89 29.88 -7.17
C ALA A 235 10.07 28.79 -6.45
N SER A 236 9.75 27.73 -7.18
CA SER A 236 9.06 26.55 -6.69
C SER A 236 10.09 25.60 -6.07
N GLY A 237 10.10 25.56 -4.74
CA GLY A 237 10.89 24.57 -4.02
C GLY A 237 10.40 23.16 -4.34
N SER A 238 11.32 22.20 -4.45
CA SER A 238 10.97 20.82 -4.77
C SER A 238 11.85 19.82 -4.04
N PHE A 239 11.27 18.64 -3.78
CA PHE A 239 12.00 17.47 -3.29
C PHE A 239 12.49 16.64 -4.48
N GLY A 240 13.78 16.35 -4.52
CA GLY A 240 14.41 15.65 -5.64
C GLY A 240 15.90 15.47 -5.39
N TYR A 241 16.60 14.75 -6.27
CA TYR A 241 18.06 14.68 -6.19
C TYR A 241 18.65 15.79 -7.07
N TYR A 242 19.24 16.82 -6.46
CA TYR A 242 19.86 17.93 -7.16
C TYR A 242 21.37 17.87 -6.97
N PRO A 243 22.15 17.41 -7.97
CA PRO A 243 23.61 17.47 -7.89
C PRO A 243 24.06 18.93 -7.87
N THR A 244 24.98 19.26 -6.97
CA THR A 244 25.48 20.63 -6.79
C THR A 244 26.96 20.70 -7.16
N GLU A 245 27.29 21.59 -8.10
CA GLU A 245 28.68 21.89 -8.45
C GLU A 245 29.16 23.09 -7.61
N GLY A 246 30.03 22.85 -6.63
CA GLY A 246 30.62 23.89 -5.78
C GLY A 246 29.90 24.10 -4.43
N GLN A 247 30.16 25.25 -3.80
CA GLN A 247 29.55 25.59 -2.51
C GLN A 247 28.10 26.02 -2.68
N ILE A 248 27.22 25.34 -1.94
CA ILE A 248 25.80 25.64 -1.86
C ILE A 248 25.59 27.03 -1.23
N SER A 249 24.79 27.87 -1.88
CA SER A 249 24.33 29.14 -1.29
C SER A 249 23.31 28.86 -0.19
N THR A 250 23.57 29.38 1.01
CA THR A 250 22.71 29.13 2.18
C THR A 250 22.22 30.41 2.85
N PHE A 251 21.04 30.32 3.48
CA PHE A 251 20.47 31.39 4.30
C PHE A 251 19.81 30.84 5.56
N GLU A 252 19.60 31.69 6.56
CA GLU A 252 18.90 31.31 7.78
C GLU A 252 17.39 31.57 7.67
N TRP A 253 16.59 30.52 7.70
CA TRP A 253 15.13 30.64 7.76
C TRP A 253 14.64 30.54 9.21
N GLN A 254 13.87 31.53 9.68
CA GLN A 254 13.38 31.60 11.06
C GLN A 254 11.99 30.96 11.25
N GLY A 255 11.44 30.31 10.22
CA GLY A 255 10.14 29.64 10.27
C GLY A 255 9.01 30.46 9.65
N ALA A 256 7.82 29.86 9.60
CA ALA A 256 6.61 30.49 9.07
C ALA A 256 5.84 31.21 10.18
N ALA A 257 5.22 32.35 9.86
CA ALA A 257 4.23 32.98 10.72
C ALA A 257 2.90 32.22 10.62
N TRP A 258 2.52 31.50 11.68
CA TRP A 258 1.28 30.73 11.74
C TRP A 258 0.09 31.67 11.96
N ASP A 259 -0.51 32.14 10.87
CA ASP A 259 -1.68 33.03 10.91
C ASP A 259 -2.95 32.29 11.42
N HIS A 260 -3.85 33.04 12.06
CA HIS A 260 -5.14 32.55 12.53
C HIS A 260 -6.04 32.04 11.39
N SER A 261 -5.86 32.56 10.17
CA SER A 261 -6.55 32.10 8.96
C SER A 261 -6.24 30.62 8.64
N LEU A 262 -4.98 30.19 8.80
CA LEU A 262 -4.57 28.80 8.61
C LEU A 262 -5.29 27.88 9.62
N ILE A 263 -5.45 28.32 10.87
CA ILE A 263 -6.15 27.53 11.90
C ILE A 263 -7.58 27.22 11.47
N LEU A 264 -8.30 28.21 10.92
CA LEU A 264 -9.68 28.01 10.43
C LEU A 264 -9.73 26.96 9.31
N ILE A 265 -8.84 27.04 8.34
CA ILE A 265 -8.75 26.07 7.24
C ILE A 265 -8.48 24.66 7.80
N ARG A 266 -7.58 24.54 8.80
CA ARG A 266 -7.25 23.26 9.42
C ARG A 266 -8.40 22.68 10.25
N LEU A 267 -9.22 23.52 10.88
CA LEU A 267 -10.45 23.09 11.57
C LEU A 267 -11.48 22.51 10.60
N VAL A 268 -11.57 23.02 9.38
CA VAL A 268 -12.44 22.44 8.33
C VAL A 268 -12.00 21.01 8.00
N TRP A 269 -10.70 20.76 7.89
CA TRP A 269 -10.19 19.40 7.65
C TRP A 269 -10.42 18.45 8.83
N ILE A 270 -10.32 18.94 10.06
CA ILE A 270 -10.71 18.15 11.24
C ILE A 270 -12.21 17.82 11.20
N ALA A 271 -13.05 18.81 10.87
CA ALA A 271 -14.49 18.59 10.73
C ALA A 271 -14.80 17.57 9.62
N ALA A 272 -14.09 17.61 8.49
CA ALA A 272 -14.20 16.61 7.43
C ALA A 272 -13.82 15.19 7.93
N GLY A 273 -12.76 15.07 8.75
CA GLY A 273 -12.39 13.81 9.39
C GLY A 273 -13.49 13.25 10.30
N ILE A 274 -14.11 14.11 11.12
CA ILE A 274 -15.28 13.73 11.94
C ILE A 274 -16.43 13.30 11.04
N GLY A 275 -16.68 14.01 9.94
CA GLY A 275 -17.66 13.64 8.91
C GLY A 275 -17.42 12.23 8.36
N PHE A 276 -16.17 11.86 8.05
CA PHE A 276 -15.81 10.51 7.61
C PHE A 276 -16.04 9.45 8.69
N ILE A 277 -15.79 9.74 9.97
CA ILE A 277 -16.10 8.82 11.08
C ILE A 277 -17.61 8.59 11.17
N VAL A 278 -18.41 9.65 11.10
CA VAL A 278 -19.88 9.56 11.13
C VAL A 278 -20.39 8.77 9.92
N LEU A 279 -19.96 9.11 8.71
CA LEU A 279 -20.32 8.40 7.48
C LEU A 279 -19.95 6.92 7.56
N SER A 280 -18.75 6.61 8.04
CA SER A 280 -18.31 5.23 8.27
C SER A 280 -19.22 4.49 9.25
N ALA A 281 -19.64 5.14 10.34
CA ALA A 281 -20.53 4.54 11.31
C ALA A 281 -21.95 4.28 10.76
N LEU A 282 -22.43 5.14 9.85
CA LEU A 282 -23.72 4.97 9.16
C LEU A 282 -23.66 3.79 8.16
N LEU A 283 -22.58 3.70 7.39
CA LEU A 283 -22.37 2.62 6.41
C LEU A 283 -22.03 1.27 7.07
N PHE A 284 -21.55 1.28 8.31
CA PHE A 284 -21.16 0.08 9.02
C PHE A 284 -22.39 -0.76 9.43
N ARG A 285 -22.65 -1.82 8.65
CA ARG A 285 -23.56 -2.91 9.01
C ARG A 285 -22.80 -3.83 9.97
N ARG A 286 -23.25 -3.91 11.23
CA ARG A 286 -22.47 -4.51 12.33
C ARG A 286 -22.43 -6.02 12.18
N PHE A 287 -21.44 -6.54 11.43
CA PHE A 287 -21.22 -7.97 11.14
C PHE A 287 -22.53 -8.76 10.98
N GLU A 288 -23.54 -8.14 10.36
CA GLU A 288 -24.85 -8.74 10.18
C GLU A 288 -24.66 -9.90 9.21
N HIS A 289 -24.83 -11.13 9.69
CA HIS A 289 -24.85 -12.30 8.84
C HIS A 289 -26.13 -12.25 8.00
N PRO A 290 -26.07 -12.05 6.67
CA PRO A 290 -27.26 -12.11 5.84
C PRO A 290 -27.86 -13.53 5.87
N GLU A 291 -27.04 -14.54 6.16
CA GLU A 291 -27.44 -15.94 6.27
C GLU A 291 -28.37 -16.24 7.45
N ALA A 292 -28.45 -15.38 8.48
CA ALA A 292 -29.46 -15.51 9.53
C ALA A 292 -30.85 -14.97 9.11
N SER A 293 -30.91 -14.21 8.01
CA SER A 293 -32.15 -13.65 7.42
C SER A 293 -32.51 -14.26 6.07
N SER A 294 -31.65 -15.11 5.50
CA SER A 294 -32.06 -16.10 4.53
C SER A 294 -33.07 -16.95 5.27
N LYS A 295 -34.35 -16.78 4.95
CA LYS A 295 -35.44 -17.67 5.37
C LYS A 295 -34.86 -19.07 5.25
N VAL A 296 -34.59 -19.70 6.39
CA VAL A 296 -34.55 -21.16 6.44
C VAL A 296 -35.92 -21.51 5.91
N HIS A 297 -36.00 -21.82 4.62
CA HIS A 297 -37.12 -22.60 4.12
C HIS A 297 -37.12 -23.77 5.09
N PRO A 298 -38.15 -23.93 5.94
CA PRO A 298 -38.32 -25.19 6.61
C PRO A 298 -38.28 -26.18 5.46
N LEU A 299 -37.27 -27.05 5.43
CA LEU A 299 -37.27 -28.20 4.54
C LEU A 299 -38.70 -28.70 4.61
N ALA A 300 -39.39 -28.60 3.47
CA ALA A 300 -40.81 -28.89 3.39
C ALA A 300 -41.02 -30.18 4.18
N SER A 301 -42.00 -30.19 5.09
CA SER A 301 -42.41 -31.42 5.76
C SER A 301 -43.03 -32.33 4.71
N GLY A 302 -42.18 -32.88 3.84
CA GLY A 302 -42.42 -34.08 3.09
C GLY A 302 -42.60 -35.14 4.15
N ARG A 303 -43.85 -35.53 4.30
CA ARG A 303 -44.34 -36.58 5.17
C ARG A 303 -43.82 -37.92 4.62
N GLU A 304 -42.51 -38.13 4.66
CA GLU A 304 -41.93 -39.45 4.51
C GLU A 304 -41.63 -39.98 5.91
N LYS A 305 -42.23 -41.14 6.20
CA LYS A 305 -41.92 -41.97 7.37
C LYS A 305 -40.45 -42.39 7.32
N THR A 306 -39.55 -41.55 7.78
CA THR A 306 -38.24 -42.01 8.24
C THR A 306 -38.34 -42.13 9.75
N SER A 307 -38.37 -43.38 10.23
CA SER A 307 -38.28 -43.73 11.64
C SER A 307 -37.18 -42.90 12.29
N ALA A 308 -37.55 -42.09 13.28
CA ALA A 308 -36.61 -41.40 14.13
C ALA A 308 -35.69 -42.45 14.78
N LEU A 309 -34.43 -42.50 14.32
CA LEU A 309 -33.40 -43.24 15.03
C LEU A 309 -33.08 -42.45 16.31
N PRO A 310 -33.17 -43.05 17.50
CA PRO A 310 -32.87 -42.37 18.74
C PRO A 310 -31.38 -42.01 18.78
N LEU A 311 -31.09 -40.71 18.92
CA LEU A 311 -29.75 -40.13 19.03
C LEU A 311 -29.07 -40.42 20.38
N ALA A 312 -29.46 -41.52 21.04
CA ALA A 312 -29.08 -41.89 22.39
C ALA A 312 -28.78 -43.39 22.46
N ALA A 313 -27.89 -43.88 21.58
CA ALA A 313 -27.14 -45.13 21.71
C ALA A 313 -26.30 -45.33 20.43
N VAL A 314 -25.32 -44.46 20.19
CA VAL A 314 -24.22 -44.85 19.31
C VAL A 314 -22.90 -44.63 20.05
N GLU A 315 -22.68 -45.49 21.05
CA GLU A 315 -21.32 -45.86 21.45
C GLU A 315 -20.61 -46.39 20.20
N HIS A 316 -19.89 -45.51 19.50
CA HIS A 316 -19.00 -45.91 18.42
C HIS A 316 -17.76 -46.57 19.02
N SER A 317 -17.89 -47.82 19.46
CA SER A 317 -16.79 -48.77 19.64
C SER A 317 -16.37 -49.43 18.30
N GLY A 318 -16.74 -48.83 17.18
CA GLY A 318 -16.20 -49.18 15.87
C GLY A 318 -14.97 -48.33 15.61
N SER A 319 -13.78 -48.96 15.52
CA SER A 319 -12.58 -48.29 15.02
C SER A 319 -12.95 -47.54 13.75
N LEU A 320 -12.83 -46.22 13.74
CA LEU A 320 -12.93 -45.41 12.53
C LEU A 320 -11.81 -45.89 11.58
N LYS A 321 -12.13 -46.87 10.74
CA LYS A 321 -11.27 -47.31 9.63
C LYS A 321 -11.32 -46.19 8.61
N LEU A 322 -10.44 -45.21 8.78
CA LEU A 322 -10.14 -44.22 7.75
C LEU A 322 -9.80 -45.00 6.48
N SER A 323 -10.54 -44.75 5.40
CA SER A 323 -10.20 -45.32 4.10
C SER A 323 -8.77 -44.90 3.75
N PRO A 324 -7.92 -45.83 3.29
CA PRO A 324 -6.56 -45.48 2.92
C PRO A 324 -6.62 -44.38 1.86
N ALA A 325 -5.83 -43.32 2.06
CA ALA A 325 -5.75 -42.22 1.12
C ALA A 325 -5.21 -42.75 -0.21
N VAL A 326 -6.12 -43.06 -1.13
CA VAL A 326 -5.77 -43.48 -2.48
C VAL A 326 -5.12 -42.27 -3.14
N LYS A 327 -3.81 -42.36 -3.41
CA LYS A 327 -3.12 -41.40 -4.27
C LYS A 327 -3.74 -41.52 -5.66
N VAL A 328 -4.76 -40.72 -5.93
CA VAL A 328 -5.27 -40.53 -7.28
C VAL A 328 -4.09 -40.07 -8.13
N LYS A 329 -3.84 -40.72 -9.29
CA LYS A 329 -2.83 -40.28 -10.24
C LYS A 329 -3.01 -38.78 -10.43
N GLY A 330 -2.01 -38.01 -10.01
CA GLY A 330 -2.13 -36.58 -9.73
C GLY A 330 -2.82 -35.82 -10.86
N ALA A 331 -3.63 -34.82 -10.50
CA ALA A 331 -4.21 -33.91 -11.48
C ALA A 331 -3.10 -33.45 -12.44
N ARG A 332 -3.27 -33.71 -13.74
CA ARG A 332 -2.27 -33.36 -14.76
C ARG A 332 -1.93 -31.88 -14.63
N PHE A 333 -0.66 -31.52 -14.77
CA PHE A 333 -0.15 -30.16 -14.63
C PHE A 333 -1.01 -29.08 -15.36
N PRO A 334 -1.50 -29.30 -16.61
CA PRO A 334 -2.40 -28.35 -17.27
C PRO A 334 -3.75 -28.16 -16.57
N GLY A 335 -4.28 -29.21 -15.94
CA GLY A 335 -5.51 -29.13 -15.15
C GLY A 335 -5.34 -28.28 -13.89
N GLN A 336 -4.16 -28.31 -13.28
CA GLN A 336 -3.82 -27.44 -12.14
C GLN A 336 -3.74 -25.98 -12.59
N VAL A 337 -3.10 -25.69 -13.75
CA VAL A 337 -3.01 -24.33 -14.31
C VAL A 337 -4.40 -23.80 -14.64
N LYS A 338 -5.26 -24.61 -15.26
CA LYS A 338 -6.66 -24.23 -15.53
C LYS A 338 -7.44 -23.93 -14.25
N ALA A 339 -7.26 -24.73 -13.21
CA ALA A 339 -7.91 -24.49 -11.92
C ALA A 339 -7.41 -23.20 -11.26
N GLU A 340 -6.11 -22.95 -11.32
CA GLU A 340 -5.48 -21.74 -10.79
C GLU A 340 -5.94 -20.49 -11.53
N LEU A 341 -5.94 -20.49 -12.87
CA LEU A 341 -6.50 -19.43 -13.71
C LEU A 341 -7.97 -19.15 -13.38
N LYS A 342 -8.79 -20.20 -13.25
CA LYS A 342 -10.21 -20.05 -12.88
C LYS A 342 -10.36 -19.40 -11.51
N LEU A 343 -9.46 -19.69 -10.56
CA LEU A 343 -9.49 -19.11 -9.23
C LEU A 343 -9.01 -17.65 -9.23
N MET A 344 -7.98 -17.31 -10.02
CA MET A 344 -7.46 -15.95 -10.18
C MET A 344 -8.51 -15.00 -10.80
N LEU A 345 -9.29 -15.51 -11.76
CA LEU A 345 -10.36 -14.75 -12.43
C LEU A 345 -11.69 -14.75 -11.66
N LYS A 346 -11.83 -15.57 -10.61
CA LYS A 346 -13.08 -15.68 -9.85
C LYS A 346 -13.35 -14.39 -9.08
N GLY A 347 -14.54 -13.83 -9.26
CA GLY A 347 -14.99 -12.62 -8.56
C GLY A 347 -14.73 -11.32 -9.31
N MET A 348 -14.21 -11.39 -10.55
CA MET A 348 -14.14 -10.23 -11.43
C MET A 348 -15.52 -9.89 -11.98
N SER A 349 -15.96 -8.65 -11.80
CA SER A 349 -17.26 -8.17 -12.27
C SER A 349 -17.24 -7.88 -13.78
N LEU A 350 -18.42 -7.84 -14.40
CA LEU A 350 -18.55 -7.50 -15.83
C LEU A 350 -17.98 -6.10 -16.14
N TRP A 351 -18.12 -5.18 -15.18
CA TRP A 351 -17.56 -3.82 -15.23
C TRP A 351 -16.03 -3.77 -15.13
N TRP A 352 -15.39 -4.82 -14.58
CA TRP A 352 -13.94 -4.97 -14.61
C TRP A 352 -13.45 -5.61 -15.91
N THR A 353 -14.22 -6.56 -16.47
CA THR A 353 -13.84 -7.27 -17.69
C THR A 353 -14.01 -6.44 -18.96
N LEU A 354 -15.01 -5.56 -19.05
CA LEU A 354 -15.24 -4.74 -20.24
C LEU A 354 -14.06 -3.80 -20.55
N PRO A 355 -13.56 -2.97 -19.60
CA PRO A 355 -12.39 -2.14 -19.87
C PRO A 355 -11.11 -2.96 -20.10
N ALA A 356 -11.00 -4.16 -19.49
CA ALA A 356 -9.86 -5.05 -19.76
C ALA A 356 -9.77 -5.42 -21.25
N ILE A 357 -10.90 -5.80 -21.87
CA ILE A 357 -10.94 -6.14 -23.30
C ILE A 357 -10.56 -4.93 -24.15
N VAL A 358 -11.05 -3.74 -23.79
CA VAL A 358 -10.69 -2.49 -24.49
C VAL A 358 -9.19 -2.22 -24.39
N LEU A 359 -8.59 -2.32 -23.21
CA LEU A 359 -7.15 -2.12 -23.01
C LEU A 359 -6.29 -3.14 -23.77
N ILE A 360 -6.75 -4.39 -23.87
CA ILE A 360 -6.06 -5.44 -24.65
C ILE A 360 -6.07 -5.12 -26.14
N ALA A 361 -7.19 -4.62 -26.66
CA ALA A 361 -7.35 -4.30 -28.09
C ALA A 361 -6.81 -2.92 -28.48
N ALA A 362 -6.71 -1.98 -27.54
CA ALA A 362 -6.37 -0.58 -27.80
C ALA A 362 -5.06 -0.38 -28.59
N PRO A 363 -3.95 -1.10 -28.32
CA PRO A 363 -2.71 -0.95 -29.10
C PRO A 363 -2.86 -1.21 -30.60
N LEU A 364 -3.86 -2.00 -31.00
CA LEU A 364 -4.10 -2.33 -32.42
C LEU A 364 -4.81 -1.19 -33.17
N LEU A 365 -5.51 -0.31 -32.45
CA LEU A 365 -6.35 0.75 -33.01
C LEU A 365 -5.65 2.11 -33.02
N VAL A 366 -4.59 2.25 -32.24
CA VAL A 366 -3.92 3.53 -31.98
C VAL A 366 -2.70 3.70 -32.88
N THR A 367 -2.39 4.94 -33.23
CA THR A 367 -1.20 5.30 -34.02
C THR A 367 0.09 5.06 -33.24
N ALA A 368 1.18 4.73 -33.94
CA ALA A 368 2.46 4.33 -33.32
C ALA A 368 2.93 5.31 -32.22
N ASN A 369 2.83 6.62 -32.44
CA ASN A 369 3.27 7.66 -31.51
C ASN A 369 2.50 7.69 -30.17
N SER A 370 1.30 7.11 -30.12
CA SER A 370 0.44 7.13 -28.94
C SER A 370 0.40 5.79 -28.20
N VAL A 371 1.04 4.74 -28.74
CA VAL A 371 1.05 3.41 -28.12
C VAL A 371 1.82 3.44 -26.81
N ASP A 372 2.99 4.07 -26.78
CA ASP A 372 3.87 4.13 -25.60
C ASP A 372 3.19 4.71 -24.36
N SER A 373 2.37 5.75 -24.53
CA SER A 373 1.58 6.35 -23.46
C SER A 373 0.47 5.43 -22.92
N LEU A 374 0.00 4.46 -23.70
CA LEU A 374 -1.06 3.52 -23.29
C LEU A 374 -0.50 2.31 -22.55
N LEU A 375 0.74 1.93 -22.81
CA LEU A 375 1.37 0.72 -22.27
C LEU A 375 1.33 0.63 -20.73
N PRO A 376 1.62 1.70 -19.96
CA PRO A 376 1.50 1.65 -18.50
C PRO A 376 0.07 1.32 -18.05
N PHE A 377 -0.96 1.84 -18.72
CA PHE A 377 -2.35 1.62 -18.34
C PHE A 377 -2.83 0.18 -18.57
N ILE A 378 -2.28 -0.49 -19.59
CA ILE A 378 -2.51 -1.92 -19.81
C ILE A 378 -1.97 -2.73 -18.62
N MET A 379 -0.79 -2.33 -18.12
CA MET A 379 -0.08 -3.05 -17.08
C MET A 379 -0.49 -2.67 -15.65
N ILE A 380 -1.28 -1.63 -15.42
CA ILE A 380 -1.86 -1.38 -14.08
C ILE A 380 -3.17 -2.13 -13.87
N TRP A 381 -3.93 -2.42 -14.94
CA TRP A 381 -5.25 -3.03 -14.85
C TRP A 381 -5.30 -4.41 -14.17
N PRO A 382 -4.38 -5.37 -14.44
CA PRO A 382 -4.41 -6.70 -13.85
C PRO A 382 -3.86 -6.77 -12.42
N LEU A 383 -3.56 -5.62 -11.80
CA LEU A 383 -3.03 -5.53 -10.44
C LEU A 383 -3.85 -6.34 -9.42
N ALA A 384 -5.18 -6.32 -9.54
CA ALA A 384 -6.08 -7.06 -8.66
C ALA A 384 -5.97 -8.60 -8.79
N ILE A 385 -5.44 -9.08 -9.91
CA ILE A 385 -5.19 -10.49 -10.17
C ILE A 385 -3.81 -10.88 -9.62
N TRP A 386 -2.75 -10.15 -10.00
CA TRP A 386 -1.39 -10.47 -9.58
C TRP A 386 -1.18 -10.33 -8.08
N SER A 387 -1.82 -9.35 -7.43
CA SER A 387 -1.74 -9.16 -5.96
C SER A 387 -2.19 -10.37 -5.14
N GLN A 388 -2.99 -11.28 -5.72
CA GLN A 388 -3.42 -12.50 -5.04
C GLN A 388 -2.36 -13.60 -5.05
N MET A 389 -1.37 -13.49 -5.92
CA MET A 389 -0.32 -14.48 -6.06
C MET A 389 0.50 -14.57 -4.76
N GLY A 390 0.84 -15.78 -4.35
CA GLY A 390 1.60 -16.09 -3.15
C GLY A 390 0.84 -15.92 -1.82
N THR A 391 -0.34 -15.29 -1.82
CA THR A 391 -1.07 -14.90 -0.60
C THR A 391 -2.45 -15.54 -0.46
N ARG A 392 -3.06 -15.95 -1.58
CA ARG A 392 -4.44 -16.45 -1.63
C ARG A 392 -4.71 -17.61 -0.66
N ASP A 393 -3.77 -18.55 -0.59
CA ASP A 393 -3.90 -19.76 0.21
C ASP A 393 -3.82 -19.48 1.73
N GLN A 394 -3.05 -18.46 2.12
CA GLN A 394 -2.99 -17.99 3.51
C GLN A 394 -4.23 -17.18 3.86
N HIS A 395 -4.69 -16.33 2.92
CA HIS A 395 -5.84 -15.45 3.12
C HIS A 395 -7.14 -16.22 3.39
N TYR A 396 -7.34 -17.36 2.72
CA TYR A 396 -8.52 -18.21 2.86
C TYR A 396 -8.33 -19.41 3.79
N PHE A 397 -7.21 -19.48 4.53
CA PHE A 397 -6.88 -20.59 5.43
C PHE A 397 -6.87 -21.98 4.76
N THR A 398 -6.56 -22.05 3.46
CA THR A 398 -6.54 -23.29 2.67
C THR A 398 -5.13 -23.87 2.49
N THR A 399 -4.10 -23.23 3.06
CA THR A 399 -2.70 -23.63 2.91
C THR A 399 -2.48 -25.11 3.27
N GLY A 400 -3.04 -25.59 4.39
CA GLY A 400 -2.90 -26.99 4.80
C GLY A 400 -3.50 -27.99 3.80
N LEU A 401 -4.68 -27.68 3.24
CA LEU A 401 -5.37 -28.53 2.27
C LEU A 401 -4.63 -28.61 0.92
N ILE A 402 -4.00 -27.50 0.52
CA ILE A 402 -3.27 -27.42 -0.75
C ILE A 402 -1.93 -28.15 -0.63
N LEU A 403 -1.22 -27.98 0.48
CA LEU A 403 0.04 -28.67 0.74
C LEU A 403 -0.14 -30.18 0.95
N SER A 404 -1.31 -30.65 1.41
CA SER A 404 -1.61 -32.08 1.50
C SER A 404 -1.95 -32.74 0.16
N SER A 405 -2.35 -31.95 -0.85
CA SER A 405 -2.83 -32.45 -2.14
C SER A 405 -1.85 -32.24 -3.30
N SER A 406 -0.90 -31.31 -3.17
CA SER A 406 0.06 -30.97 -4.22
C SER A 406 1.44 -30.68 -3.63
N SER A 407 2.51 -30.99 -4.37
CA SER A 407 3.84 -30.60 -3.93
C SER A 407 4.00 -29.07 -3.96
N PRO A 408 4.73 -28.48 -3.00
CA PRO A 408 4.89 -27.02 -2.93
C PRO A 408 5.46 -26.41 -4.22
N LEU A 409 6.42 -27.11 -4.85
CA LEU A 409 7.04 -26.69 -6.10
C LEU A 409 6.06 -26.75 -7.28
N ALA A 410 5.24 -27.81 -7.39
CA ALA A 410 4.27 -27.92 -8.48
C ALA A 410 3.19 -26.84 -8.38
N LYS A 411 2.70 -26.58 -7.16
CA LYS A 411 1.75 -25.49 -6.90
C LYS A 411 2.35 -24.13 -7.29
N TRP A 412 3.60 -23.89 -6.93
CA TRP A 412 4.29 -22.65 -7.26
C TRP A 412 4.48 -22.45 -8.77
N TRP A 413 4.95 -23.47 -9.49
CA TRP A 413 5.06 -23.42 -10.96
C TRP A 413 3.71 -23.17 -11.63
N THR A 414 2.65 -23.79 -11.10
CA THR A 414 1.29 -23.60 -11.60
C THR A 414 0.83 -22.15 -11.42
N GLU A 415 1.09 -21.56 -10.25
CA GLU A 415 0.71 -20.18 -9.93
C GLU A 415 1.50 -19.18 -10.77
N TRP A 416 2.82 -19.36 -10.90
CA TRP A 416 3.68 -18.52 -11.73
C TRP A 416 3.26 -18.58 -13.20
N LEU A 417 3.06 -19.78 -13.76
CA LEU A 417 2.65 -19.94 -15.15
C LEU A 417 1.26 -19.33 -15.41
N SER A 418 0.35 -19.40 -14.43
CA SER A 418 -0.95 -18.75 -14.51
C SER A 418 -0.82 -17.21 -14.55
N GLY A 419 0.07 -16.65 -13.72
CA GLY A 419 0.38 -15.22 -13.75
C GLY A 419 1.02 -14.76 -15.07
N VAL A 420 1.97 -15.53 -15.60
CA VAL A 420 2.58 -15.28 -16.91
C VAL A 420 1.54 -15.33 -18.02
N PHE A 421 0.65 -16.32 -18.00
CA PHE A 421 -0.43 -16.44 -18.99
C PHE A 421 -1.37 -15.23 -18.96
N ILE A 422 -1.77 -14.76 -17.78
CA ILE A 422 -2.62 -13.56 -17.65
C ILE A 422 -1.88 -12.33 -18.17
N THR A 423 -0.60 -12.19 -17.86
CA THR A 423 0.21 -11.06 -18.33
C THR A 423 0.38 -11.09 -19.84
N LEU A 424 0.59 -12.27 -20.42
CA LEU A 424 0.64 -12.47 -21.87
C LEU A 424 -0.70 -12.10 -22.54
N LEU A 425 -1.83 -12.47 -21.92
CA LEU A 425 -3.16 -12.11 -22.41
C LEU A 425 -3.35 -10.59 -22.45
N PHE A 426 -2.95 -9.89 -21.39
CA PHE A 426 -3.00 -8.42 -21.34
C PHE A 426 -2.03 -7.76 -22.33
N SER A 427 -0.90 -8.42 -22.60
CA SER A 427 0.12 -7.97 -23.56
C SER A 427 -0.21 -8.28 -25.03
N ALA A 428 -1.26 -9.04 -25.33
CA ALA A 428 -1.47 -9.58 -26.68
C ALA A 428 -1.52 -8.50 -27.78
N GLY A 429 -2.27 -7.42 -27.55
CA GLY A 429 -2.35 -6.31 -28.51
C GLY A 429 -1.02 -5.58 -28.70
N ALA A 430 -0.29 -5.33 -27.62
CA ALA A 430 1.02 -4.68 -27.67
C ALA A 430 2.07 -5.54 -28.41
N ILE A 431 2.09 -6.85 -28.16
CA ILE A 431 2.99 -7.79 -28.84
C ILE A 431 2.72 -7.80 -30.35
N ILE A 432 1.45 -7.93 -30.76
CA ILE A 432 1.08 -7.93 -32.19
C ILE A 432 1.53 -6.63 -32.84
N ARG A 433 1.35 -5.49 -32.16
CA ARG A 433 1.78 -4.18 -32.63
C ARG A 433 3.29 -4.10 -32.81
N PHE A 434 4.09 -4.46 -31.81
CA PHE A 434 5.55 -4.44 -31.90
C PHE A 434 6.10 -5.36 -32.98
N VAL A 435 5.47 -6.52 -33.21
CA VAL A 435 5.83 -7.43 -34.30
C VAL A 435 5.50 -6.82 -35.66
N ALA A 436 4.34 -6.17 -35.80
CA ALA A 436 3.94 -5.50 -37.04
C ALA A 436 4.83 -4.30 -37.37
N ASP A 437 5.26 -3.54 -36.36
CA ASP A 437 6.16 -2.39 -36.50
C ASP A 437 7.64 -2.81 -36.62
N GLY A 438 7.97 -4.10 -36.41
CA GLY A 438 9.34 -4.62 -36.50
C GLY A 438 10.27 -4.23 -35.35
N GLU A 439 9.71 -3.71 -34.24
CA GLU A 439 10.48 -3.21 -33.10
C GLU A 439 10.95 -4.34 -32.16
N MET A 440 11.97 -5.09 -32.58
CA MET A 440 12.55 -6.16 -31.78
C MET A 440 13.05 -5.72 -30.38
N PRO A 441 13.67 -4.54 -30.20
CA PRO A 441 14.10 -4.11 -28.87
C PRO A 441 12.92 -3.84 -27.92
N ALA A 442 11.82 -3.27 -28.42
CA ALA A 442 10.59 -3.06 -27.64
C ALA A 442 9.98 -4.40 -27.22
N LEU A 443 9.92 -5.35 -28.16
CA LEU A 443 9.41 -6.70 -27.91
C LEU A 443 10.22 -7.43 -26.83
N LEU A 444 11.55 -7.32 -26.86
CA LEU A 444 12.43 -7.91 -25.85
C LEU A 444 12.22 -7.27 -24.47
N ALA A 445 12.20 -5.93 -24.39
CA ALA A 445 11.94 -5.23 -23.13
C ALA A 445 10.57 -5.61 -22.56
N TRP A 446 9.52 -5.58 -23.39
CA TRP A 446 8.16 -5.97 -23.01
C TRP A 446 8.08 -7.43 -22.55
N GLY A 447 8.77 -8.34 -23.27
CA GLY A 447 8.89 -9.75 -22.91
C GLY A 447 9.50 -9.97 -21.54
N THR A 448 10.50 -9.16 -21.15
CA THR A 448 11.05 -9.20 -19.79
C THR A 448 10.04 -8.73 -18.74
N GLY A 449 9.25 -7.71 -19.02
CA GLY A 449 8.13 -7.27 -18.18
C GLY A 449 7.10 -8.38 -17.92
N ILE A 450 6.75 -9.17 -18.94
CA ILE A 450 5.80 -10.29 -18.84
C ILE A 450 6.25 -11.34 -17.81
N LEU A 451 7.56 -11.57 -17.68
CA LEU A 451 8.12 -12.50 -16.70
C LEU A 451 8.36 -11.83 -15.35
N PHE A 452 8.79 -10.56 -15.36
CA PHE A 452 9.13 -9.81 -14.15
C PHE A 452 7.91 -9.58 -13.26
N ILE A 453 6.78 -9.11 -13.81
CA ILE A 453 5.61 -8.71 -13.00
C ILE A 453 5.04 -9.88 -12.19
N PRO A 454 4.76 -11.08 -12.77
CA PRO A 454 4.26 -12.22 -11.99
C PRO A 454 5.29 -12.75 -10.98
N THR A 455 6.58 -12.67 -11.32
CA THR A 455 7.67 -13.09 -10.43
C THR A 455 7.77 -12.16 -9.22
N LEU A 456 7.67 -10.86 -9.44
CA LEU A 456 7.61 -9.85 -8.38
C LEU A 456 6.36 -10.07 -7.49
N ALA A 457 5.19 -10.30 -8.10
CA ALA A 457 3.96 -10.57 -7.37
C ALA A 457 4.07 -11.80 -6.46
N LEU A 458 4.62 -12.90 -6.97
CA LEU A 458 4.88 -14.09 -6.18
C LEU A 458 5.91 -13.87 -5.10
N ALA A 459 6.99 -13.15 -5.39
CA ALA A 459 8.04 -12.89 -4.41
C ALA A 459 7.53 -12.07 -3.23
N LEU A 460 6.91 -10.94 -3.52
CA LEU A 460 6.37 -10.05 -2.50
C LEU A 460 5.19 -10.69 -1.75
N GLY A 461 4.37 -11.48 -2.43
CA GLY A 461 3.28 -12.22 -1.81
C GLY A 461 3.75 -13.32 -0.86
N THR A 462 4.77 -14.10 -1.26
CA THR A 462 5.30 -15.20 -0.43
C THR A 462 6.15 -14.74 0.74
N LEU A 463 6.95 -13.69 0.55
CA LEU A 463 7.78 -13.09 1.60
C LEU A 463 6.95 -12.25 2.58
N GLY A 464 6.03 -11.43 2.05
CA GLY A 464 5.25 -10.50 2.86
C GLY A 464 3.99 -11.09 3.50
N GLY A 465 3.48 -12.23 2.99
CA GLY A 465 2.23 -12.85 3.47
C GLY A 465 0.99 -11.96 3.29
N SER A 466 1.08 -10.91 2.48
CA SER A 466 0.05 -9.89 2.31
C SER A 466 0.04 -9.34 0.89
N LYS A 467 -1.16 -9.16 0.34
CA LYS A 467 -1.39 -8.60 -1.01
C LYS A 467 -0.86 -7.17 -1.13
N LYS A 468 -0.94 -6.42 -0.02
CA LYS A 468 -0.64 -4.99 0.02
C LYS A 468 0.80 -4.65 -0.32
N LEU A 469 1.74 -5.53 0.02
CA LEU A 469 3.17 -5.26 -0.18
C LEU A 469 3.50 -5.22 -1.68
N PHE A 470 2.95 -6.17 -2.45
CA PHE A 470 3.02 -6.11 -3.91
C PHE A 470 2.28 -4.91 -4.46
N GLU A 471 1.05 -4.65 -4.01
CA GLU A 471 0.25 -3.53 -4.52
C GLU A 471 0.98 -2.18 -4.39
N VAL A 472 1.54 -1.87 -3.21
CA VAL A 472 2.26 -0.60 -2.97
C VAL A 472 3.53 -0.51 -3.80
N ILE A 473 4.39 -1.55 -3.74
CA ILE A 473 5.67 -1.54 -4.45
C ILE A 473 5.43 -1.47 -5.96
N TYR A 474 4.49 -2.26 -6.48
CA TYR A 474 4.15 -2.25 -7.89
C TYR A 474 3.58 -0.91 -8.35
N MET A 475 2.65 -0.31 -7.59
CA MET A 475 2.09 1.01 -7.94
C MET A 475 3.15 2.11 -7.94
N LEU A 476 4.04 2.14 -6.94
CA LEU A 476 5.15 3.09 -6.92
C LEU A 476 6.11 2.88 -8.09
N TRP A 477 6.49 1.63 -8.36
CA TRP A 477 7.41 1.30 -9.45
C TRP A 477 6.78 1.62 -10.81
N TRP A 478 5.51 1.30 -11.00
CA TRP A 478 4.71 1.64 -12.17
C TRP A 478 4.61 3.16 -12.39
N TYR A 479 4.37 3.91 -11.31
CA TYR A 479 4.28 5.37 -11.37
C TYR A 479 5.64 6.00 -11.72
N MET A 480 6.72 5.59 -11.05
CA MET A 480 8.04 6.20 -11.27
C MET A 480 8.64 5.80 -12.62
N GLY A 481 8.63 4.52 -12.95
CA GLY A 481 9.30 4.00 -14.15
C GLY A 481 8.49 4.23 -15.42
N PRO A 482 7.52 3.37 -15.75
CA PRO A 482 6.78 3.50 -17.02
C PRO A 482 5.98 4.80 -17.20
N LEU A 483 5.42 5.38 -16.13
CA LEU A 483 4.55 6.58 -16.26
C LEU A 483 5.32 7.91 -16.19
N ASN A 484 6.32 8.04 -15.31
CA ASN A 484 7.16 9.25 -15.18
C ASN A 484 8.53 9.12 -15.85
N HIS A 485 8.75 8.03 -16.61
CA HIS A 485 9.92 7.82 -17.45
C HIS A 485 11.27 7.83 -16.70
N VAL A 486 11.29 7.38 -15.42
CA VAL A 486 12.55 7.23 -14.68
C VAL A 486 13.36 6.06 -15.27
N PRO A 487 14.53 6.31 -15.90
CA PRO A 487 15.18 5.32 -16.78
C PRO A 487 15.61 4.00 -16.10
N SER A 488 15.92 4.03 -14.80
CA SER A 488 16.32 2.82 -14.04
C SER A 488 15.14 2.01 -13.52
N LEU A 489 13.92 2.57 -13.54
CA LEU A 489 12.72 1.96 -13.00
C LEU A 489 11.72 1.54 -14.09
N ASP A 490 12.02 1.81 -15.35
CA ASP A 490 11.18 1.43 -16.49
C ASP A 490 11.30 -0.06 -16.87
N PHE A 491 10.56 -0.89 -16.16
CA PHE A 491 10.47 -2.34 -16.40
C PHE A 491 9.68 -2.74 -17.64
N LEU A 492 9.00 -1.78 -18.29
CA LEU A 492 8.26 -2.00 -19.53
C LEU A 492 9.08 -1.61 -20.77
N GLY A 493 10.11 -0.77 -20.61
CA GLY A 493 10.97 -0.29 -21.70
C GLY A 493 10.28 0.72 -22.61
N VAL A 494 9.40 1.55 -22.04
CA VAL A 494 8.68 2.63 -22.73
C VAL A 494 9.65 3.74 -23.15
N SER A 495 10.56 4.14 -22.27
CA SER A 495 11.53 5.22 -22.51
C SER A 495 12.96 4.72 -22.57
N ASP A 496 13.36 3.89 -21.61
CA ASP A 496 14.72 3.35 -21.55
C ASP A 496 14.68 1.82 -21.48
N ARG A 497 15.21 1.17 -22.52
CA ARG A 497 15.07 -0.27 -22.72
C ARG A 497 16.24 -1.00 -22.06
N LYS A 498 16.01 -1.51 -20.85
CA LYS A 498 16.99 -2.30 -20.06
C LYS A 498 16.57 -3.76 -19.80
N PRO A 499 16.33 -4.58 -20.85
CA PRO A 499 15.85 -5.95 -20.68
C PRO A 499 16.80 -6.83 -19.84
N ALA A 500 18.11 -6.65 -19.96
CA ALA A 500 19.10 -7.42 -19.18
C ALA A 500 18.97 -7.19 -17.67
N LEU A 501 18.69 -5.95 -17.24
CA LEU A 501 18.52 -5.61 -15.83
C LEU A 501 17.26 -6.29 -15.25
N TYR A 502 16.14 -6.23 -15.95
CA TYR A 502 14.91 -6.85 -15.45
C TYR A 502 14.92 -8.37 -15.55
N LEU A 503 15.62 -8.94 -16.52
CA LEU A 503 15.82 -10.39 -16.59
C LEU A 503 16.68 -10.90 -15.42
N THR A 504 17.78 -10.21 -15.09
CA THR A 504 18.60 -10.57 -13.93
C THR A 504 17.84 -10.42 -12.61
N LEU A 505 17.08 -9.33 -12.42
CA LEU A 505 16.17 -9.18 -11.28
C LEU A 505 15.13 -10.29 -11.22
N THR A 506 14.55 -10.69 -12.35
CA THR A 506 13.57 -11.78 -12.43
C THR A 506 14.19 -13.08 -11.95
N VAL A 507 15.37 -13.45 -12.45
CA VAL A 507 16.09 -14.68 -12.04
C VAL A 507 16.41 -14.64 -10.54
N PHE A 508 16.88 -13.51 -10.03
CA PHE A 508 17.18 -13.34 -8.61
C PHE A 508 15.94 -13.50 -7.72
N LEU A 509 14.83 -12.83 -8.06
CA LEU A 509 13.56 -12.95 -7.34
C LEU A 509 13.03 -14.38 -7.41
N PHE A 510 13.11 -15.01 -8.58
CA PHE A 510 12.69 -16.40 -8.78
C PHE A 510 13.47 -17.36 -7.86
N ALA A 511 14.80 -17.21 -7.78
CA ALA A 511 15.65 -18.00 -6.89
C ALA A 511 15.31 -17.75 -5.40
N ALA A 512 15.10 -16.49 -5.01
CA ALA A 512 14.73 -16.13 -3.63
C ALA A 512 13.38 -16.76 -3.20
N VAL A 513 12.40 -16.84 -4.10
CA VAL A 513 11.11 -17.47 -3.77
C VAL A 513 11.24 -18.97 -3.62
N ILE A 514 11.99 -19.63 -4.51
CA ILE A 514 12.22 -21.08 -4.42
C ILE A 514 12.89 -21.43 -3.10
N THR A 515 13.94 -20.71 -2.69
CA THR A 515 14.66 -20.98 -1.44
C THR A 515 13.74 -20.82 -0.22
N VAL A 516 12.94 -19.75 -0.17
CA VAL A 516 11.97 -19.53 0.92
C VAL A 516 10.92 -20.62 0.96
N ARG A 517 10.38 -21.04 -0.18
CA ARG A 517 9.38 -22.12 -0.25
C ARG A 517 9.95 -23.46 0.16
N LEU A 518 11.18 -23.78 -0.24
CA LEU A 518 11.88 -24.99 0.18
C LEU A 518 12.20 -24.98 1.68
N TRP A 519 12.49 -23.81 2.24
CA TRP A 519 12.72 -23.64 3.68
C TRP A 519 11.43 -23.83 4.49
N GLN A 520 10.33 -23.17 4.09
CA GLN A 520 9.01 -23.29 4.74
C GLN A 520 8.46 -24.72 4.76
N THR A 521 8.86 -25.54 3.78
CA THR A 521 8.35 -26.91 3.62
C THR A 521 9.25 -27.97 4.26
N GLY A 522 10.30 -27.56 4.98
CA GLY A 522 11.20 -28.46 5.72
C GLY A 522 12.17 -29.26 4.84
N ASN A 523 12.09 -29.12 3.51
CA ASN A 523 12.99 -29.78 2.56
C ASN A 523 14.44 -29.24 2.61
N LEU A 524 14.63 -28.04 3.17
CA LEU A 524 15.95 -27.47 3.50
C LEU A 524 16.32 -27.60 4.99
N SER A 525 15.67 -28.50 5.74
CA SER A 525 16.09 -28.75 7.13
C SER A 525 17.53 -29.29 7.13
N ILE A 526 18.47 -28.42 7.51
CA ILE A 526 19.78 -28.83 8.00
C ILE A 526 19.47 -29.71 9.22
N ARG A 527 19.54 -31.02 9.02
CA ARG A 527 19.56 -32.10 10.03
C ARG A 527 19.34 -31.58 11.45
N ARG A 528 18.11 -31.63 11.96
CA ARG A 528 17.95 -32.02 13.36
C ARG A 528 18.34 -33.49 13.42
N ARG A 529 19.63 -33.76 13.59
CA ARG A 529 20.07 -35.04 14.15
C ARG A 529 19.39 -35.12 15.52
N SER A 530 18.55 -36.12 15.66
CA SER A 530 18.05 -36.62 16.94
C SER A 530 19.19 -36.70 17.96
N ILE A 531 19.01 -36.05 19.10
CA ILE A 531 19.58 -36.52 20.37
C ILE A 531 18.45 -37.28 21.06
#